data_AF-A0A7U3YIR5-F1
#
_entry.id   AF-A0A7U3YIR5-F1
#
_cell.length_a   1.000
_cell.length_b   1.000
_cell.length_c   1.000
_cell.angle_alpha   90.00
_cell.angle_beta   90.00
_cell.angle_gamma   90.00
#
_symmetry.space_group_name_H-M   'P 1'
#
loop_
_entity.id
_entity.type
_entity.pdbx_description
1 polymer ?
#
loop_
_entity_poly.entity_id
_entity_poly.type
_entity_poly.pdbx_seq_one_letter_code
_entity_poly.pdbx_strand_id
1 'polypeptide(L)'
;MWIIIQFGLVTILLLFSTLAAWYEGSAILDNPWEWKHSTPFSQMLYGQVHSKSHISQLDYFVYSAKFHPIFPSIMAISSLYLLILIGYYFLKPQHKRFAYFLLILGGGLFLLSYFFIDSPSTGGKIFFYIWLVSGSLCTVTAIITYFQVLNRNKKDIKKWN
;
A
#
# COMPACT_ATOMS: atom_id res chain seq x y z
N MET A 1 -14.06 8.13 19.01
CA MET A 1 -13.03 7.49 19.85
C MET A 1 -12.43 6.25 19.21
N TRP A 2 -13.23 5.23 18.83
CA TRP A 2 -12.73 4.00 18.22
C TRP A 2 -11.85 4.19 16.97
N ILE A 3 -12.27 5.02 16.01
CA ILE A 3 -11.50 5.31 14.78
C ILE A 3 -10.15 5.96 15.09
N ILE A 4 -10.08 6.81 16.12
CA ILE A 4 -8.86 7.51 16.53
C ILE A 4 -7.86 6.50 17.13
N ILE A 5 -8.35 5.54 17.93
CA ILE A 5 -7.53 4.46 18.48
C ILE A 5 -6.97 3.58 17.36
N GLN A 6 -7.81 3.19 16.40
CA GLN A 6 -7.38 2.43 15.22
C GLN A 6 -6.32 3.20 14.42
N PHE A 7 -6.55 4.50 14.17
CA PHE A 7 -5.60 5.35 13.47
C PHE A 7 -4.25 5.41 14.19
N GLY A 8 -4.24 5.63 15.51
CA GLY A 8 -3.03 5.66 16.31
C GLY A 8 -2.26 4.33 16.28
N LEU A 9 -2.95 3.21 16.52
CA LEU A 9 -2.33 1.89 16.50
C LEU A 9 -1.72 1.54 15.15
N VAL A 10 -2.43 1.78 14.05
CA VAL A 10 -1.91 1.47 12.72
C VAL A 10 -0.77 2.40 12.33
N THR A 11 -0.80 3.66 12.77
CA THR A 11 0.33 4.59 12.57
C THR A 11 1.58 4.13 13.32
N ILE A 12 1.45 3.68 14.57
CA ILE A 12 2.58 3.12 15.33
C ILE A 12 3.14 1.87 14.63
N LEU A 13 2.25 0.97 14.19
CA LEU A 13 2.64 -0.24 13.46
C LEU A 13 3.37 0.10 12.15
N LEU A 14 2.86 1.07 11.39
CA LEU A 14 3.49 1.57 10.17
C LEU A 14 4.90 2.07 10.47
N LEU A 15 5.05 3.00 11.42
CA LEU A 15 6.35 3.59 11.77
C LEU A 15 7.35 2.52 12.25
N PHE A 16 6.91 1.59 13.09
CA PHE A 16 7.74 0.48 13.54
C PHE A 16 8.20 -0.39 12.37
N SER A 17 7.27 -0.76 11.48
CA SER A 17 7.59 -1.56 10.30
C SER A 17 8.53 -0.84 9.33
N THR A 18 8.41 0.48 9.19
CA THR A 18 9.31 1.30 8.37
C THR A 18 10.73 1.27 8.92
N LEU A 19 10.90 1.47 10.23
CA LEU A 19 12.21 1.43 10.88
C LEU A 19 12.84 0.04 10.76
N ALA A 20 12.06 -1.03 10.96
CA ALA A 20 12.54 -2.40 10.81
C ALA A 20 12.93 -2.72 9.35
N ALA A 21 12.11 -2.30 8.37
CA ALA A 21 12.41 -2.49 6.95
C ALA A 21 13.66 -1.71 6.50
N TRP A 22 13.92 -0.53 7.09
CA TRP A 22 15.16 0.20 6.87
C TRP A 22 16.37 -0.47 7.51
N TYR A 23 16.21 -0.99 8.73
CA TYR A 23 17.28 -1.71 9.40
C TYR A 23 17.68 -2.96 8.61
N GLU A 24 16.74 -3.81 8.23
CA GLU A 24 17.02 -4.98 7.39
C GLU A 24 17.51 -4.59 5.99
N GLY A 25 16.98 -3.49 5.45
CA GLY A 25 17.38 -2.94 4.16
C GLY A 25 18.81 -2.41 4.12
N SER A 26 19.33 -1.94 5.25
CA SER A 26 20.69 -1.39 5.36
C SER A 26 21.78 -2.42 5.05
N ALA A 27 21.45 -3.72 5.08
CA ALA A 27 22.33 -4.81 4.65
C ALA A 27 22.80 -4.67 3.18
N ILE A 28 22.13 -3.86 2.35
CA ILE A 28 22.62 -3.52 1.01
C ILE A 28 24.02 -2.88 1.04
N LEU A 29 24.37 -2.16 2.11
CA LEU A 29 25.69 -1.56 2.28
C LEU A 29 26.80 -2.60 2.27
N ASP A 30 26.51 -3.84 2.67
CA ASP A 30 27.50 -4.92 2.78
C ASP A 30 27.48 -5.86 1.57
N ASN A 31 26.60 -5.62 0.60
CA ASN A 31 26.52 -6.39 -0.63
C ASN A 31 26.60 -5.50 -1.90
N PRO A 32 27.81 -5.08 -2.30
CA PRO A 32 28.04 -4.23 -3.47
C PRO A 32 27.53 -4.79 -4.80
N TRP A 33 27.45 -6.12 -4.93
CA TRP A 33 26.95 -6.78 -6.14
C TRP A 33 25.48 -6.48 -6.42
N GLU A 34 24.69 -6.23 -5.37
CA GLU A 34 23.27 -5.90 -5.49
C GLU A 34 23.01 -4.42 -5.77
N TRP A 35 24.03 -3.55 -5.71
CA TRP A 35 23.83 -2.11 -5.90
C TRP A 35 23.25 -1.81 -7.28
N LYS A 36 23.70 -2.50 -8.33
CA LYS A 36 23.18 -2.29 -9.70
C LYS A 36 21.67 -2.53 -9.82
N HIS A 37 21.13 -3.46 -9.04
CA HIS A 37 19.73 -3.92 -9.17
C HIS A 37 18.81 -3.47 -8.03
N SER A 38 19.38 -2.97 -6.93
CA SER A 38 18.65 -2.63 -5.71
C SER A 38 18.85 -1.18 -5.27
N THR A 39 19.51 -0.33 -6.07
CA THR A 39 19.64 1.12 -5.83
C THR A 39 18.98 2.02 -6.89
N PRO A 40 17.72 1.76 -7.29
CA PRO A 40 17.08 2.54 -8.36
C PRO A 40 16.96 4.04 -8.03
N PHE A 41 16.78 4.41 -6.76
CA PHE A 41 16.63 5.81 -6.36
C PHE A 41 17.97 6.54 -6.37
N SER A 42 19.02 5.95 -5.81
CA SER A 42 20.34 6.54 -5.93
C SER A 42 20.86 6.58 -7.35
N GLN A 43 20.53 5.59 -8.19
CA GLN A 43 20.87 5.64 -9.61
C GLN A 43 20.19 6.77 -10.35
N MET A 44 18.93 7.05 -10.02
CA MET A 44 18.20 8.18 -10.59
C MET A 44 18.78 9.53 -10.16
N LEU A 45 19.25 9.65 -8.91
CA LEU A 45 19.76 10.91 -8.35
C LEU A 45 21.24 11.18 -8.70
N TYR A 46 22.08 10.15 -8.67
CA TYR A 46 23.53 10.29 -8.72
C TYR A 46 24.20 9.46 -9.82
N GLY A 47 23.44 8.70 -10.62
CA GLY A 47 24.00 7.77 -11.59
C GLY A 47 24.56 6.50 -10.94
N GLN A 48 25.52 5.84 -11.58
CA GLN A 48 26.07 4.58 -11.04
C GLN A 48 26.64 4.78 -9.62
N VAL A 49 26.16 3.94 -8.70
CA VAL A 49 26.56 3.99 -7.30
C VAL A 49 27.93 3.31 -7.15
N HIS A 50 28.94 4.11 -6.83
CA HIS A 50 30.32 3.63 -6.60
C HIS A 50 30.74 3.62 -5.12
N SER A 51 29.93 4.21 -4.23
CA SER A 51 30.23 4.31 -2.80
C SER A 51 28.97 4.13 -1.95
N LYS A 52 29.15 3.54 -0.77
CA LYS A 52 28.12 3.36 0.27
C LYS A 52 27.44 4.68 0.64
N SER A 53 28.18 5.79 0.66
CA SER A 53 27.65 7.11 1.04
C SER A 53 26.65 7.70 0.04
N HIS A 54 26.55 7.12 -1.16
CA HIS A 54 25.61 7.58 -2.20
C HIS A 54 24.30 6.80 -2.16
N ILE A 55 24.16 5.77 -1.32
CA ILE A 55 22.96 4.94 -1.24
C ILE A 55 21.90 5.64 -0.41
N SER A 56 20.71 5.81 -1.00
CA SER A 56 19.57 6.46 -0.37
C SER A 56 18.88 5.49 0.59
N GLN A 57 18.28 6.02 1.65
CA GLN A 57 17.42 5.24 2.55
C GLN A 57 16.22 4.61 1.81
N LEU A 58 15.80 5.18 0.67
CA LEU A 58 14.78 4.58 -0.19
C LEU A 58 15.27 3.28 -0.85
N ASP A 59 16.56 3.16 -1.14
CA ASP A 59 17.14 1.94 -1.70
C ASP A 59 17.21 0.82 -0.66
N TYR A 60 17.33 1.16 0.63
CA TYR A 60 17.21 0.18 1.72
C TYR A 60 15.83 -0.48 1.69
N PHE A 61 14.78 0.31 1.42
CA PHE A 61 13.43 -0.22 1.29
C PHE A 61 13.27 -1.14 0.07
N VAL A 62 13.89 -0.81 -1.07
CA VAL A 62 13.88 -1.66 -2.27
C VAL A 62 14.58 -2.99 -1.99
N TYR A 63 15.73 -2.94 -1.32
CA TYR A 63 16.48 -4.13 -0.95
C TYR A 63 15.70 -5.03 0.01
N SER A 64 15.15 -4.49 1.09
CA SER A 64 14.33 -5.27 2.02
C SER A 64 13.07 -5.79 1.35
N ALA A 65 12.39 -5.00 0.52
CA ALA A 65 11.22 -5.47 -0.23
C ALA A 65 11.53 -6.68 -1.13
N LYS A 66 12.76 -6.78 -1.66
CA LYS A 66 13.20 -7.89 -2.53
C LYS A 66 13.59 -9.14 -1.73
N PHE A 67 14.37 -8.99 -0.66
CA PHE A 67 15.00 -10.10 0.07
C PHE A 67 14.40 -10.40 1.45
N HIS A 68 13.88 -9.38 2.13
CA HIS A 68 13.26 -9.48 3.45
C HIS A 68 11.86 -8.82 3.46
N PRO A 69 10.87 -9.40 2.77
CA PRO A 69 9.62 -8.72 2.43
C PRO A 69 8.64 -8.59 3.59
N ILE A 70 8.92 -9.15 4.78
CA ILE A 70 7.97 -9.19 5.90
C ILE A 70 7.59 -7.79 6.38
N PHE A 71 8.58 -6.99 6.80
CA PHE A 71 8.32 -5.62 7.26
C PHE A 71 7.81 -4.71 6.13
N PRO A 72 8.36 -4.74 4.91
CA PRO A 72 7.78 -4.05 3.76
C PRO A 72 6.32 -4.42 3.47
N SER A 73 5.93 -5.69 3.67
CA SER A 73 4.53 -6.14 3.49
C SER A 73 3.62 -5.57 4.58
N ILE A 74 4.05 -5.61 5.85
CA ILE A 74 3.30 -4.99 6.96
C ILE A 74 3.14 -3.49 6.72
N MET A 75 4.19 -2.82 6.24
CA MET A 75 4.17 -1.41 5.89
C MET A 75 3.15 -1.11 4.78
N ALA A 76 3.12 -1.93 3.72
CA ALA A 76 2.16 -1.77 2.62
C ALA A 76 0.70 -1.96 3.10
N ILE A 77 0.43 -3.01 3.89
CA ILE A 77 -0.91 -3.30 4.41
C ILE A 77 -1.39 -2.20 5.37
N SER A 78 -0.52 -1.77 6.29
CA SER A 78 -0.86 -0.71 7.25
C SER A 78 -1.08 0.64 6.57
N SER A 79 -0.26 0.99 5.58
CA SER A 79 -0.43 2.21 4.78
C SER A 79 -1.74 2.18 3.99
N LEU A 80 -2.06 1.05 3.35
CA LEU A 80 -3.34 0.89 2.66
C LEU A 80 -4.54 1.02 3.62
N TYR A 81 -4.44 0.42 4.80
CA TYR A 81 -5.50 0.53 5.80
C TYR A 81 -5.68 1.98 6.28
N LEU A 82 -4.59 2.72 6.53
CA LEU A 82 -4.66 4.14 6.89
C LEU A 82 -5.31 4.96 5.78
N LEU A 83 -4.96 4.71 4.52
CA LEU A 83 -5.56 5.39 3.38
C LEU A 83 -7.07 5.14 3.30
N ILE A 84 -7.51 3.91 3.52
CA ILE A 84 -8.94 3.56 3.60
C ILE A 84 -9.61 4.24 4.80
N LEU A 85 -8.95 4.28 5.96
CA LEU A 85 -9.48 4.89 7.18
C LEU A 85 -9.66 6.41 7.02
N ILE A 86 -8.68 7.08 6.41
CA ILE A 86 -8.74 8.50 6.03
C ILE A 86 -9.89 8.72 5.05
N GLY A 87 -9.94 7.94 3.97
CA GLY A 87 -11.02 8.03 2.97
C GLY A 87 -12.39 7.81 3.59
N TYR A 88 -12.53 6.86 4.51
CA TYR A 88 -13.75 6.61 5.24
C TYR A 88 -14.12 7.81 6.11
N TYR A 89 -13.20 8.36 6.91
CA TYR A 89 -13.48 9.50 7.77
C TYR A 89 -13.97 10.73 6.99
N PHE A 90 -13.30 11.07 5.88
CA PHE A 90 -13.64 12.24 5.07
C PHE A 90 -14.89 12.02 4.19
N LEU A 91 -15.09 10.83 3.64
CA LEU A 91 -16.13 10.57 2.64
C LEU A 91 -17.38 9.87 3.20
N LYS A 92 -17.37 9.47 4.49
CA LYS A 92 -18.52 8.84 5.17
C LYS A 92 -19.85 9.61 5.01
N PRO A 93 -19.91 10.95 5.10
CA PRO A 93 -21.18 11.68 4.95
C PRO A 93 -21.83 11.47 3.58
N GLN A 94 -21.03 11.11 2.57
CA GLN A 94 -21.45 10.99 1.19
C GLN A 94 -21.12 9.59 0.68
N HIS A 95 -21.83 8.58 1.20
CA HIS A 95 -21.61 7.15 0.92
C HIS A 95 -21.35 6.78 -0.55
N LYS A 96 -21.93 7.52 -1.53
CA LYS A 96 -21.60 7.36 -2.97
C LYS A 96 -20.13 7.68 -3.29
N ARG A 97 -19.61 8.81 -2.78
CA ARG A 97 -18.21 9.23 -2.98
C ARG A 97 -17.24 8.24 -2.36
N PHE A 98 -17.58 7.67 -1.20
CA PHE A 98 -16.76 6.63 -0.59
C PHE A 98 -16.70 5.35 -1.45
N ALA A 99 -17.81 4.93 -2.05
CA ALA A 99 -17.82 3.78 -2.98
C ALA A 99 -16.95 4.04 -4.22
N TYR A 100 -17.03 5.23 -4.82
CA TYR A 100 -16.15 5.60 -5.94
C TYR A 100 -14.67 5.65 -5.54
N PHE A 101 -14.37 6.18 -4.35
CA PHE A 101 -13.01 6.18 -3.82
C PHE A 101 -12.44 4.77 -3.68
N LEU A 102 -13.21 3.82 -3.11
CA LEU A 102 -12.78 2.43 -3.00
C LEU A 102 -12.60 1.73 -4.36
N LEU A 103 -13.43 2.07 -5.35
CA LEU A 103 -13.31 1.53 -6.71
C LEU A 103 -12.03 2.04 -7.39
N ILE A 104 -11.76 3.35 -7.33
CA ILE A 104 -10.53 3.95 -7.85
C ILE A 104 -9.31 3.35 -7.15
N LEU A 105 -9.37 3.21 -5.82
CA LEU A 105 -8.32 2.59 -5.04
C LEU A 105 -8.09 1.13 -5.46
N GLY A 106 -9.15 0.33 -5.58
CA GLY A 106 -9.09 -1.06 -6.05
C GLY A 106 -8.47 -1.18 -7.45
N GLY A 107 -8.85 -0.31 -8.38
CA GLY A 107 -8.24 -0.22 -9.70
C GLY A 107 -6.74 0.10 -9.64
N GLY A 108 -6.34 1.06 -8.80
CA GLY A 108 -4.94 1.39 -8.55
C GLY A 108 -4.14 0.21 -7.99
N LEU A 109 -4.73 -0.57 -7.08
CA LEU A 109 -4.10 -1.77 -6.53
C LEU A 109 -3.93 -2.87 -7.58
N PHE A 110 -4.88 -3.05 -8.50
CA PHE A 110 -4.71 -3.97 -9.63
C PHE A 110 -3.64 -3.52 -10.60
N LEU A 111 -3.55 -2.21 -10.89
CA LEU A 111 -2.46 -1.67 -11.70
C LEU A 111 -1.10 -1.93 -11.05
N LEU A 112 -0.98 -1.71 -9.73
CA LEU A 112 0.22 -2.06 -8.97
C LEU A 112 0.53 -3.56 -9.04
N SER A 113 -0.46 -4.42 -8.89
CA SER A 113 -0.30 -5.87 -9.02
C SER A 113 0.27 -6.25 -10.40
N TYR A 114 -0.24 -5.65 -11.47
CA TYR A 114 0.24 -5.90 -12.84
C TYR A 114 1.75 -5.62 -12.99
N PHE A 115 2.29 -4.57 -12.35
CA PHE A 115 3.73 -4.29 -12.39
C PHE A 115 4.62 -5.38 -11.79
N PHE A 116 4.09 -6.20 -10.88
CA PHE A 116 4.86 -7.23 -10.17
C PHE A 116 4.65 -8.65 -10.73
N ILE A 117 3.86 -8.82 -11.80
CA ILE A 117 3.46 -10.14 -12.31
C ILE A 117 4.66 -10.99 -12.78
N ASP A 118 5.65 -10.36 -13.41
CA ASP A 118 6.83 -11.02 -13.98
C ASP A 118 8.04 -11.01 -13.03
N SER A 119 7.86 -10.58 -11.77
CA SER A 119 9.00 -10.45 -10.86
C SER A 119 9.55 -11.81 -10.44
N PRO A 120 10.85 -12.09 -10.67
CA PRO A 120 11.46 -13.36 -10.27
C PRO A 120 11.77 -13.42 -8.76
N SER A 121 11.70 -12.30 -8.05
CA SER A 121 12.05 -12.24 -6.62
C SER A 121 10.91 -12.75 -5.73
N THR A 122 11.28 -13.40 -4.63
CA THR A 122 10.32 -13.87 -3.61
C THR A 122 9.47 -12.71 -3.07
N GLY A 123 10.09 -11.56 -2.80
CA GLY A 123 9.39 -10.37 -2.38
C GLY A 123 8.38 -9.85 -3.41
N GLY A 124 8.76 -9.80 -4.69
CA GLY A 124 7.87 -9.37 -5.77
C GLY A 124 6.60 -10.21 -5.87
N LYS A 125 6.73 -11.54 -5.73
CA LYS A 125 5.58 -12.46 -5.71
C LYS A 125 4.65 -12.21 -4.52
N ILE A 126 5.21 -11.94 -3.33
CA ILE A 126 4.42 -11.60 -2.14
C ILE A 126 3.65 -10.30 -2.35
N PHE A 127 4.32 -9.26 -2.86
CA PHE A 127 3.68 -7.99 -3.20
C PHE A 127 2.57 -8.17 -4.24
N PHE A 128 2.80 -8.95 -5.29
CA PHE A 128 1.79 -9.27 -6.30
C PHE A 128 0.49 -9.77 -5.66
N TYR A 129 0.58 -10.77 -4.77
CA TYR A 129 -0.60 -11.33 -4.10
C TYR A 129 -1.26 -10.35 -3.11
N ILE A 130 -0.46 -9.60 -2.34
CA ILE A 130 -1.00 -8.58 -1.40
C ILE A 130 -1.84 -7.56 -2.16
N TRP A 131 -1.32 -7.03 -3.27
CA TRP A 131 -2.02 -6.03 -4.07
C TRP A 131 -3.26 -6.59 -4.75
N LEU A 132 -3.19 -7.83 -5.27
CA LEU A 132 -4.32 -8.49 -5.91
C LEU A 132 -5.47 -8.78 -4.93
N VAL A 133 -5.15 -9.37 -3.77
CA VAL A 133 -6.15 -9.67 -2.73
C VAL A 133 -6.75 -8.37 -2.20
N SER A 134 -5.94 -7.36 -1.90
CA SER A 134 -6.43 -6.08 -1.40
C SER A 134 -7.30 -5.35 -2.43
N GLY A 135 -6.93 -5.38 -3.72
CA GLY A 135 -7.72 -4.82 -4.82
C GLY A 135 -9.09 -5.49 -4.96
N SER A 136 -9.15 -6.81 -4.84
CA SER A 136 -10.42 -7.55 -4.89
C SER A 136 -11.32 -7.20 -3.69
N LEU A 137 -10.78 -7.15 -2.48
CA LEU A 137 -11.53 -6.74 -1.28
C LEU A 137 -12.06 -5.30 -1.40
N CYS A 138 -11.25 -4.37 -1.91
CA CYS A 138 -11.67 -2.98 -2.13
C CYS A 138 -12.81 -2.89 -3.17
N THR A 139 -12.75 -3.69 -4.23
CA THR A 139 -13.77 -3.69 -5.28
C THR A 139 -15.09 -4.29 -4.78
N VAL A 140 -15.03 -5.41 -4.06
CA VAL A 140 -16.22 -6.05 -3.45
C VAL A 140 -16.88 -5.10 -2.45
N THR A 141 -16.10 -4.47 -1.58
CA THR A 141 -16.63 -3.50 -0.61
C THR A 141 -17.22 -2.26 -1.30
N ALA A 142 -16.62 -1.77 -2.39
CA ALA A 142 -17.18 -0.69 -3.20
C ALA A 142 -18.56 -1.06 -3.77
N ILE A 143 -18.70 -2.25 -4.35
CA ILE A 143 -19.96 -2.75 -4.93
C ILE A 143 -21.05 -2.85 -3.85
N ILE A 144 -20.74 -3.47 -2.71
CA ILE A 144 -21.67 -3.59 -1.58
C ILE A 144 -22.13 -2.20 -1.12
N THR A 145 -21.20 -1.28 -0.94
CA THR A 145 -21.51 0.08 -0.47
C THR A 145 -22.38 0.82 -1.48
N TYR A 146 -22.11 0.66 -2.78
CA TYR A 146 -22.92 1.26 -3.85
C TYR A 146 -24.38 0.75 -3.81
N PHE A 147 -24.58 -0.56 -3.70
CA PHE A 147 -25.92 -1.15 -3.60
C PHE A 147 -26.68 -0.70 -2.35
N GLN A 148 -26.00 -0.59 -1.20
CA GLN A 148 -26.61 -0.07 0.02
C GLN A 148 -27.14 1.36 -0.16
N VAL A 149 -26.39 2.22 -0.86
CA VAL A 149 -26.82 3.59 -1.15
C VAL A 149 -27.99 3.63 -2.13
N LEU A 150 -27.96 2.78 -3.16
CA LEU A 150 -29.05 2.70 -4.14
C LEU A 150 -30.36 2.25 -3.48
N ASN A 151 -30.29 1.25 -2.60
CA ASN A 151 -31.45 0.76 -1.85
C ASN A 151 -31.99 1.81 -0.85
N ARG A 152 -31.11 2.59 -0.21
CA ARG A 152 -31.50 3.69 0.67
C ARG A 152 -32.28 4.77 -0.09
N ASN A 153 -31.79 5.22 -1.24
CA ASN A 153 -32.49 6.21 -2.06
C ASN A 153 -33.87 5.69 -2.54
N LYS A 154 -33.99 4.40 -2.87
CA LYS A 154 -35.27 3.79 -3.28
C LYS A 154 -36.30 3.80 -2.16
N LYS A 155 -35.87 3.53 -0.91
CA LYS A 155 -36.74 3.60 0.28
C LYS A 155 -37.21 5.04 0.53
N ASP A 156 -36.33 6.02 0.37
CA ASP A 156 -36.68 7.42 0.54
C ASP A 156 -37.74 7.86 -0.48
N ILE A 157 -37.62 7.48 -1.77
CA ILE A 157 -38.62 7.79 -2.81
C ILE A 157 -39.98 7.14 -2.50
N LYS A 158 -40.00 5.88 -2.05
CA LYS A 158 -41.26 5.17 -1.71
C LYS A 158 -41.98 5.75 -0.49
N LYS A 159 -41.31 6.57 0.34
CA LYS A 159 -41.94 7.22 1.51
C LYS A 159 -42.78 8.44 1.12
N TRP A 160 -42.57 9.01 -0.07
CA TRP A 160 -43.23 10.24 -0.54
C TRP A 160 -44.28 10.02 -1.63
N ASN A 161 -44.44 8.78 -2.10
CA ASN A 161 -45.54 8.33 -2.97
C ASN A 161 -46.57 7.55 -2.14
#